data_AF-A0A0D2FCM8-F1
#
_entry.id   AF-A0A0D2FCM8-F1
#
_cell.length_a   1.000
_cell.length_b   1.000
_cell.length_c   1.000
_cell.angle_alpha   90.00
_cell.angle_beta   90.00
_cell.angle_gamma   90.00
#
_symmetry.space_group_name_H-M   'P 1'
#
loop_
_entity.id
_entity.type
_entity.pdbx_description
1 polymer ?
#
loop_
_entity_poly.entity_id
_entity_poly.type
_entity_poly.pdbx_seq_one_letter_code
_entity_poly.pdbx_strand_id
1 'polypeptide(L)'
;MAYHYHFLLAVFGLRDLASFNVETQTGKIKLDIFPSFKVQSQAHFAMLKYLLTETDGFIDIHHDQSQAKLTVRVDRSKISTDGKAALGDMLLKLHMYRSTADVRPCREYYEDLSRVEEKHLAWRKIVIRNAEPDWNYVHANTFVENGTVVLKEYEATAEGIIQGWANRKV
;
A
#
# COMPACT_ATOMS: atom_id res chain seq x y z
N MET A 1 -0.97 -18.27 -5.11
CA MET A 1 -0.74 -17.36 -3.96
C MET A 1 0.43 -16.41 -4.18
N ALA A 2 1.68 -16.87 -4.37
CA ALA A 2 2.86 -15.98 -4.49
C ALA A 2 2.74 -14.86 -5.52
N TYR A 3 2.22 -15.15 -6.73
CA TYR A 3 1.98 -14.13 -7.76
C TYR A 3 1.09 -12.98 -7.28
N HIS A 4 -0.01 -13.30 -6.61
CA HIS A 4 -0.97 -12.31 -6.15
C HIS A 4 -0.34 -11.35 -5.12
N TYR A 5 0.51 -11.86 -4.23
CA TYR A 5 1.21 -11.02 -3.26
C TYR A 5 2.18 -10.02 -3.91
N HIS A 6 2.96 -10.44 -4.91
CA HIS A 6 3.88 -9.53 -5.61
C HIS A 6 3.10 -8.50 -6.45
N PHE A 7 2.00 -8.93 -7.06
CA PHE A 7 1.10 -8.03 -7.76
C PHE A 7 0.49 -6.98 -6.81
N LEU A 8 -0.03 -7.41 -5.66
CA LEU A 8 -0.58 -6.50 -4.65
C LEU A 8 0.48 -5.55 -4.11
N LEU A 9 1.71 -6.02 -3.84
CA LEU A 9 2.82 -5.17 -3.40
C LEU A 9 3.06 -4.03 -4.40
N ALA A 10 3.11 -4.35 -5.70
CA ALA A 10 3.29 -3.34 -6.74
C ALA A 10 2.11 -2.38 -6.86
N VAL A 11 0.88 -2.88 -6.77
CA VAL A 11 -0.33 -2.05 -6.78
C VAL A 11 -0.38 -1.11 -5.57
N PHE A 12 -0.07 -1.60 -4.37
CA PHE A 12 -0.01 -0.78 -3.17
C PHE A 12 1.08 0.28 -3.28
N GLY A 13 2.28 -0.09 -3.73
CA GLY A 13 3.37 0.87 -3.95
C GLY A 13 3.01 2.02 -4.91
N LEU A 14 2.17 1.75 -5.92
CA LEU A 14 1.60 2.79 -6.78
C LEU A 14 0.50 3.60 -6.09
N ARG A 15 -0.49 2.94 -5.48
CA ARG A 15 -1.63 3.61 -4.81
C ARG A 15 -1.16 4.55 -3.72
N ASP A 16 -0.12 4.15 -2.99
CA ASP A 16 0.48 4.91 -1.89
C ASP A 16 1.21 6.19 -2.33
N LEU A 17 1.50 6.35 -3.63
CA LEU A 17 2.00 7.63 -4.16
C LEU A 17 0.96 8.75 -3.98
N ALA A 18 -0.34 8.45 -3.92
CA ALA A 18 -1.37 9.44 -3.64
C ALA A 18 -1.11 10.18 -2.31
N SER A 19 -0.56 9.47 -1.33
CA SER A 19 -0.23 9.97 0.00
C SER A 19 1.09 10.76 0.07
N PHE A 20 1.84 10.88 -1.03
CA PHE A 20 3.04 11.72 -1.08
C PHE A 20 2.68 13.21 -1.18
N ASN A 21 3.37 14.07 -0.42
CA ASN A 21 3.21 15.52 -0.51
C ASN A 21 4.32 16.16 -1.36
N VAL A 22 3.93 16.80 -2.45
CA VAL A 22 4.84 17.46 -3.38
C VAL A 22 5.42 18.76 -2.81
N GLU A 23 4.65 19.52 -2.02
CA GLU A 23 5.04 20.85 -1.52
C GLU A 23 6.18 20.79 -0.50
N THR A 24 6.21 19.73 0.30
CA THR A 24 7.23 19.57 1.34
C THR A 24 8.41 18.74 0.86
N GLN A 25 8.37 18.18 -0.36
CA GLN A 25 9.30 17.14 -0.88
C GLN A 25 9.60 16.03 0.13
N THR A 26 8.71 15.85 1.07
CA THR A 26 8.72 14.80 2.07
C THR A 26 7.40 14.09 1.92
N GLY A 27 7.30 12.82 2.28
CA GLY A 27 6.01 12.13 2.39
C GLY A 27 5.04 12.76 3.41
N LYS A 28 5.23 14.02 3.84
CA LYS A 28 4.43 14.74 4.83
C LYS A 28 3.26 15.47 4.17
N ILE A 29 2.13 14.80 3.95
CA ILE A 29 0.85 15.51 3.79
C ILE A 29 0.49 16.18 5.12
N LYS A 30 -0.04 17.41 5.04
CA LYS A 30 -0.52 18.28 6.13
C LYS A 30 -1.84 17.78 6.78
N LEU A 31 -2.10 16.47 6.72
CA LEU A 31 -3.29 15.85 7.29
C LEU A 31 -2.83 14.91 8.40
N ASP A 32 -2.58 15.49 9.57
CA ASP A 32 -2.03 14.86 10.78
C ASP A 32 -2.99 13.85 11.46
N ILE A 33 -3.94 13.28 10.71
CA ILE A 33 -5.03 12.51 11.30
C ILE A 33 -4.63 11.03 11.52
N PHE A 34 -3.70 10.46 10.72
CA PHE A 34 -3.22 9.08 10.92
C PHE A 34 -1.71 8.88 10.57
N PRO A 35 -0.80 8.92 11.56
CA PRO A 35 0.65 8.80 11.35
C PRO A 35 1.09 7.43 10.78
N SER A 36 0.35 6.37 11.08
CA SER A 36 0.69 4.98 10.71
C SER A 36 0.56 4.71 9.21
N PHE A 37 -0.44 5.32 8.55
CA PHE A 37 -0.70 5.14 7.12
C PHE A 37 0.48 5.66 6.27
N LYS A 38 1.08 6.77 6.70
CA LYS A 38 2.23 7.42 6.06
C LYS A 38 3.49 6.56 6.00
N VAL A 39 3.79 5.83 7.07
CA VAL A 39 4.99 4.98 7.16
C VAL A 39 4.84 3.75 6.26
N GLN A 40 3.64 3.17 6.25
CA GLN A 40 3.32 2.02 5.41
C GLN A 40 3.34 2.38 3.92
N SER A 41 2.76 3.53 3.55
CA SER A 41 2.77 4.02 2.16
C SER A 41 4.19 4.23 1.62
N GLN A 42 5.08 4.81 2.44
CA GLN A 42 6.47 5.00 2.07
C GLN A 42 7.21 3.66 1.89
N ALA A 43 6.93 2.67 2.74
CA ALA A 43 7.55 1.35 2.67
C ALA A 43 7.11 0.56 1.42
N HIS A 44 5.82 0.59 1.07
CA HIS A 44 5.33 -0.06 -0.14
C HIS A 44 5.95 0.52 -1.40
N PHE A 45 6.04 1.86 -1.49
CA PHE A 45 6.72 2.51 -2.61
C PHE A 45 8.21 2.15 -2.67
N ALA A 46 8.90 2.13 -1.53
CA ALA A 46 10.30 1.72 -1.46
C ALA A 46 10.53 0.29 -1.96
N MET A 47 9.68 -0.67 -1.58
CA MET A 47 9.76 -2.04 -2.07
C MET A 47 9.49 -2.14 -3.58
N LEU A 48 8.48 -1.41 -4.08
CA LEU A 48 8.21 -1.36 -5.52
C LEU A 48 9.41 -0.78 -6.28
N LYS A 49 9.96 0.36 -5.83
CA LYS A 49 11.12 1.00 -6.45
C LYS A 49 12.33 0.06 -6.45
N TYR A 50 12.61 -0.60 -5.32
CA TYR A 50 13.70 -1.55 -5.22
C TYR A 50 13.55 -2.70 -6.22
N LEU A 51 12.37 -3.31 -6.33
CA LEU A 51 12.11 -4.36 -7.31
C LEU A 51 12.27 -3.84 -8.74
N LEU A 52 11.77 -2.65 -9.07
CA LEU A 52 11.94 -2.05 -10.40
C LEU A 52 13.41 -1.77 -10.77
N THR A 53 14.27 -1.51 -9.79
CA THR A 53 15.67 -1.15 -10.00
C THR A 53 16.60 -2.36 -9.99
N GLU A 54 16.39 -3.29 -9.06
CA GLU A 54 17.31 -4.40 -8.78
C GLU A 54 16.93 -5.71 -9.46
N THR A 55 15.83 -5.73 -10.22
CA THR A 55 15.43 -6.90 -11.01
C THR A 55 15.29 -6.54 -12.48
N ASP A 56 15.73 -7.46 -13.34
CA ASP A 56 15.58 -7.28 -14.78
C ASP A 56 14.18 -7.75 -15.21
N GLY A 57 13.23 -6.81 -15.35
CA GLY A 57 11.91 -7.09 -15.94
C GLY A 57 11.01 -8.02 -15.12
N PHE A 58 11.28 -8.24 -13.82
CA PHE A 58 10.37 -8.99 -12.95
C PHE A 58 9.06 -8.20 -12.73
N ILE A 59 9.16 -6.90 -12.46
CA ILE A 59 8.02 -5.98 -12.40
C ILE A 59 8.21 -4.88 -13.44
N ASP A 60 7.16 -4.59 -14.20
CA ASP A 60 7.12 -3.49 -15.17
C ASP A 60 5.86 -2.64 -14.96
N ILE A 61 6.02 -1.32 -15.06
CA ILE A 61 4.92 -0.35 -14.94
C ILE A 61 4.74 0.34 -16.29
N HIS A 62 3.75 -0.13 -17.05
CA HIS A 62 3.36 0.53 -18.29
C HIS A 62 2.54 1.77 -17.98
N HIS A 63 3.04 2.93 -18.41
CA HIS A 63 2.39 4.22 -18.27
C HIS A 63 1.74 4.66 -19.59
N ASP A 64 0.40 4.64 -19.65
CA ASP A 64 -0.38 5.20 -20.76
C ASP A 64 -0.90 6.58 -20.37
N GLN A 65 -0.25 7.63 -20.88
CA GLN A 65 -0.62 9.01 -20.62
C GLN A 65 -1.95 9.40 -21.29
N SER A 66 -2.23 8.84 -22.47
CA SER A 66 -3.43 9.18 -23.26
C SER A 66 -4.71 8.73 -22.57
N GLN A 67 -4.66 7.54 -21.95
CA GLN A 67 -5.78 6.97 -21.20
C GLN A 67 -5.70 7.26 -19.69
N ALA A 68 -4.66 7.96 -19.23
CA ALA A 68 -4.34 8.12 -17.81
C ALA A 68 -4.45 6.81 -17.03
N LYS A 69 -3.71 5.80 -17.51
CA LYS A 69 -3.74 4.43 -16.98
C LYS A 69 -2.33 3.94 -16.67
N LEU A 70 -2.19 3.29 -15.51
CA LEU A 70 -1.00 2.54 -15.14
C LEU A 70 -1.33 1.06 -15.15
N THR A 71 -0.49 0.26 -15.80
CA THR A 71 -0.64 -1.20 -15.82
C THR A 71 0.57 -1.84 -15.17
N VAL A 72 0.34 -2.56 -14.07
CA VAL A 72 1.35 -3.37 -13.40
C VAL A 72 1.46 -4.72 -14.12
N ARG A 73 2.68 -5.09 -14.51
CA ARG A 73 3.01 -6.41 -15.06
C ARG A 73 3.99 -7.09 -14.13
N VAL A 74 3.74 -8.36 -13.82
CA VAL A 74 4.62 -9.18 -12.98
C VAL A 74 4.96 -10.45 -13.77
N ASP A 75 6.24 -10.70 -14.00
CA ASP A 75 6.69 -11.94 -14.61
C ASP A 75 6.65 -13.06 -13.56
N ARG A 76 5.74 -14.00 -13.75
CA ARG A 76 5.56 -15.14 -12.84
C ARG A 76 6.81 -16.04 -12.79
N SER A 77 7.58 -16.14 -13.88
CA SER A 77 8.75 -17.01 -13.95
C SER A 77 9.89 -16.52 -13.06
N LYS A 78 9.98 -15.21 -12.84
CA LYS A 78 11.04 -14.53 -12.06
C LYS A 78 10.72 -14.36 -10.58
N ILE A 79 9.55 -14.81 -10.10
CA ILE A 79 9.17 -14.69 -8.68
C ILE A 79 10.16 -15.43 -7.78
N SER A 80 10.47 -16.68 -8.11
CA SER A 80 11.30 -17.55 -7.25
C SER A 80 12.79 -17.25 -7.37
N THR A 81 13.21 -16.54 -8.42
CA THR A 81 14.59 -16.15 -8.66
C THR A 81 14.78 -14.70 -8.25
N ASP A 82 14.46 -13.76 -9.12
CA ASP A 82 14.86 -12.36 -9.06
C ASP A 82 14.05 -11.64 -7.98
N GLY A 83 12.73 -11.85 -7.96
CA GLY A 83 11.85 -11.21 -6.99
C GLY A 83 12.19 -11.60 -5.55
N LYS A 84 12.35 -12.91 -5.30
CA LYS A 84 12.73 -13.42 -3.97
C LYS A 84 14.15 -12.99 -3.57
N ALA A 85 15.12 -13.05 -4.49
CA ALA A 85 16.49 -12.66 -4.21
C ALA A 85 16.57 -11.17 -3.86
N ALA A 86 15.99 -10.29 -4.68
CA ALA A 86 15.99 -8.85 -4.45
C ALA A 86 15.35 -8.49 -3.10
N LEU A 87 14.15 -9.00 -2.80
CA LEU A 87 13.53 -8.75 -1.49
C LEU A 87 14.37 -9.31 -0.34
N GLY A 88 15.02 -10.46 -0.53
CA GLY A 88 15.96 -11.03 0.43
C GLY A 88 17.11 -10.08 0.75
N ASP A 89 17.75 -9.52 -0.28
CA ASP A 89 18.88 -8.60 -0.13
C ASP A 89 18.46 -7.29 0.57
N MET A 90 17.32 -6.72 0.16
CA MET A 90 16.76 -5.53 0.80
C MET A 90 16.48 -5.77 2.28
N LEU A 91 15.80 -6.88 2.62
CA LEU A 91 15.44 -7.20 4.00
C LEU A 91 16.66 -7.50 4.85
N LEU A 92 17.66 -8.22 4.30
CA LEU A 92 18.91 -8.51 4.99
C LEU A 92 19.64 -7.22 5.36
N LYS A 93 19.76 -6.28 4.42
CA LYS A 93 20.44 -5.00 4.65
C LYS A 93 19.73 -4.16 5.70
N LEU A 94 18.41 -4.04 5.64
CA LEU A 94 17.61 -3.35 6.66
C LEU A 94 17.72 -4.03 8.03
N HIS A 95 17.71 -5.37 8.06
CA HIS A 95 17.87 -6.12 9.31
C HIS A 95 19.24 -5.90 9.94
N MET A 96 20.32 -5.91 9.15
CA MET A 96 21.67 -5.64 9.64
C MET A 96 21.75 -4.26 10.29
N TYR A 97 21.30 -3.20 9.59
CA TYR A 97 21.28 -1.85 10.15
C TYR A 97 20.48 -1.74 11.44
N ARG A 98 19.32 -2.40 11.52
CA ARG A 98 18.50 -2.42 12.74
C ARG A 98 19.22 -3.13 13.89
N SER A 99 19.83 -4.28 13.62
CA SER A 99 20.50 -5.10 14.63
C SER A 99 21.79 -4.48 15.15
N THR A 100 22.50 -3.70 14.32
CA THR A 100 23.71 -2.97 14.72
C THR A 100 23.45 -1.53 15.18
N ALA A 101 22.18 -1.09 15.16
CA ALA A 101 21.78 0.30 15.42
C ALA A 101 22.54 1.33 14.57
N ASP A 102 22.89 0.98 13.33
CA ASP A 102 23.67 1.83 12.43
C ASP A 102 22.75 2.82 11.68
N VAL A 103 22.42 3.91 12.37
CA VAL A 103 21.35 4.84 11.96
C VAL A 103 21.68 5.61 10.68
N ARG A 104 22.93 6.06 10.51
CA ARG A 104 23.29 6.98 9.41
C ARG A 104 23.18 6.30 8.04
N PRO A 105 23.84 5.16 7.78
CA PRO A 105 23.74 4.47 6.49
C PRO A 105 22.34 3.89 6.26
N CYS A 106 21.66 3.47 7.32
CA CYS A 106 20.26 3.03 7.23
C CYS A 106 19.35 4.14 6.70
N ARG A 107 19.51 5.36 7.22
CA ARG A 107 18.73 6.51 6.79
C ARG A 107 19.01 6.84 5.33
N GLU A 108 20.29 6.96 4.96
CA GLU A 108 20.69 7.25 3.58
C GLU A 108 20.14 6.21 2.59
N TYR A 109 20.27 4.92 2.92
CA TYR A 109 19.72 3.83 2.12
C TYR A 109 18.20 3.92 1.97
N TYR A 110 17.46 4.06 3.08
CA TYR A 110 15.99 4.06 3.03
C TYR A 110 15.41 5.34 2.40
N GLU A 111 16.05 6.49 2.61
CA GLU A 111 15.66 7.75 1.96
C GLU A 111 15.84 7.67 0.44
N ASP A 112 16.87 6.96 -0.05
CA ASP A 112 17.05 6.74 -1.48
C ASP A 112 15.98 5.83 -2.09
N LEU A 113 15.66 4.72 -1.41
CA LEU A 113 14.59 3.81 -1.82
C LEU A 113 13.22 4.47 -1.85
N SER A 114 12.97 5.41 -0.94
CA SER A 114 11.68 6.10 -0.84
C SER A 114 11.63 7.44 -1.58
N ARG A 115 12.69 7.80 -2.30
CA ARG A 115 12.79 9.05 -3.06
C ARG A 115 11.86 9.04 -4.27
N VAL A 116 10.98 10.03 -4.34
CA VAL A 116 10.01 10.23 -5.42
C VAL A 116 10.58 11.18 -6.47
N GLU A 117 11.03 10.61 -7.60
CA GLU A 117 11.45 11.34 -8.81
C GLU A 117 10.29 11.76 -9.72
N GLU A 118 10.58 12.54 -10.76
CA GLU A 118 9.61 13.09 -11.73
C GLU A 118 8.68 12.03 -12.35
N LYS A 119 9.23 10.86 -12.76
CA LYS A 119 8.43 9.75 -13.31
C LYS A 119 7.33 9.29 -12.35
N HIS A 120 7.63 9.25 -11.05
CA HIS A 120 6.70 8.82 -10.01
C HIS A 120 5.65 9.90 -9.72
N LEU A 121 6.00 11.18 -9.88
CA LEU A 121 5.04 12.28 -9.80
C LEU A 121 4.01 12.22 -10.94
N ALA A 122 4.42 11.79 -12.14
CA ALA A 122 3.49 11.54 -13.24
C ALA A 122 2.54 10.38 -12.90
N TRP A 123 3.05 9.28 -12.36
CA TRP A 123 2.22 8.15 -11.88
C TRP A 123 1.24 8.59 -10.78
N ARG A 124 1.69 9.38 -9.81
CA ARG A 124 0.86 9.93 -8.74
C ARG A 124 -0.36 10.67 -9.26
N LYS A 125 -0.20 11.50 -10.30
CA LYS A 125 -1.34 12.24 -10.91
C LYS A 125 -2.41 11.28 -11.44
N ILE A 126 -1.99 10.18 -12.07
CA ILE A 126 -2.91 9.14 -12.56
C ILE A 126 -3.58 8.40 -11.40
N VAL A 127 -2.83 8.04 -10.37
CA VAL A 127 -3.35 7.34 -9.19
C VAL A 127 -4.43 8.17 -8.50
N ILE A 128 -4.18 9.47 -8.28
CA ILE A 128 -5.16 10.37 -7.66
C ILE A 128 -6.40 10.52 -8.55
N ARG A 129 -6.22 10.66 -9.87
CA ARG A 129 -7.32 10.77 -10.82
C ARG A 129 -8.24 9.53 -10.80
N ASN A 130 -7.67 8.35 -10.60
CA ASN A 130 -8.40 7.07 -10.58
C ASN A 130 -8.68 6.57 -9.15
N ALA A 131 -8.56 7.42 -8.14
CA ALA A 131 -8.83 7.02 -6.76
C ALA A 131 -10.29 6.60 -6.60
N GLU A 132 -10.49 5.41 -6.04
CA GLU A 132 -11.82 4.92 -5.68
C GLU A 132 -12.25 5.59 -4.36
N PRO A 133 -13.57 5.84 -4.18
CA PRO A 133 -14.08 6.30 -2.90
C PRO A 133 -13.83 5.26 -1.81
N ASP A 134 -13.56 5.74 -0.59
CA ASP A 134 -13.36 4.87 0.57
C ASP A 134 -14.58 3.99 0.83
N TRP A 135 -14.32 2.77 1.28
CA TRP A 135 -15.38 1.81 1.58
C TRP A 135 -15.99 2.11 2.94
N ASN A 136 -17.33 2.11 2.99
CA ASN A 136 -18.06 2.09 4.24
C ASN A 136 -18.41 0.64 4.58
N TYR A 137 -18.03 0.20 5.78
CA TYR A 137 -18.23 -1.18 6.20
C TYR A 137 -19.46 -1.30 7.08
N VAL A 138 -20.32 -2.26 6.75
CA VAL A 138 -21.45 -2.67 7.57
C VAL A 138 -20.97 -3.68 8.59
N HIS A 139 -21.30 -3.45 9.86
CA HIS A 139 -20.90 -4.32 10.94
C HIS A 139 -22.12 -5.04 11.53
N ALA A 140 -21.97 -6.35 11.73
CA ALA A 140 -22.96 -7.16 12.43
C ALA A 140 -23.07 -6.77 13.91
N ASN A 141 -24.18 -7.18 14.52
CA ASN A 141 -24.44 -7.08 15.96
C ASN A 141 -24.66 -8.47 16.56
N THR A 142 -24.38 -8.61 17.85
CA THR A 142 -24.64 -9.84 18.59
C THR A 142 -25.73 -9.62 19.64
N PHE A 143 -26.67 -10.55 19.75
CA PHE A 143 -27.76 -10.53 20.73
C PHE A 143 -27.79 -11.83 21.51
N VAL A 144 -28.33 -11.83 22.73
CA VAL A 144 -28.58 -13.05 23.50
C VAL A 144 -30.07 -13.37 23.40
N GLU A 145 -30.41 -14.47 22.75
CA GLU A 145 -31.78 -14.96 22.58
C GLU A 145 -31.85 -16.38 23.17
N ASN A 146 -32.73 -16.60 24.15
CA ASN A 146 -32.90 -17.89 24.84
C ASN A 146 -31.57 -18.50 25.36
N GLY A 147 -30.67 -17.64 25.88
CA GLY A 147 -29.36 -18.07 26.39
C GLY A 147 -28.32 -18.38 25.31
N THR A 148 -28.65 -18.19 24.03
CA THR A 148 -27.73 -18.39 22.89
C THR A 148 -27.35 -17.06 22.27
N VAL A 149 -26.08 -16.90 21.89
CA VAL A 149 -25.62 -15.71 21.16
C VAL A 149 -25.97 -15.84 19.69
N VAL A 150 -26.72 -14.87 19.16
CA VAL A 150 -27.13 -14.78 17.76
C VAL A 150 -26.42 -13.61 17.09
N LEU A 151 -25.84 -13.85 15.91
CA LEU A 151 -25.25 -12.83 15.05
C LEU A 151 -26.32 -12.29 14.09
N LYS A 152 -26.53 -10.98 14.12
CA LYS A 152 -27.42 -10.27 13.19
C LYS A 152 -26.59 -9.44 12.22
N GLU A 153 -26.65 -9.83 10.95
CA GLU A 153 -26.03 -9.11 9.85
C GLU A 153 -27.00 -8.08 9.26
N TYR A 154 -26.46 -7.11 8.54
CA TYR A 154 -27.20 -6.06 7.85
C TYR A 154 -26.72 -5.98 6.40
N GLU A 155 -27.58 -5.49 5.52
CA GLU A 155 -27.25 -5.36 4.10
C GLU A 155 -26.12 -4.33 3.88
N ALA A 156 -25.28 -4.52 2.86
CA ALA A 156 -24.16 -3.65 2.49
C ALA A 156 -24.62 -2.31 1.84
N THR A 157 -25.55 -1.62 2.49
CA THR A 157 -26.17 -0.36 2.06
C THR A 157 -26.03 0.71 3.12
N ALA A 158 -26.26 1.98 2.76
CA ALA A 158 -26.25 3.08 3.73
C ALA A 158 -27.29 2.85 4.84
N GLU A 159 -28.47 2.34 4.47
CA GLU A 159 -29.54 1.95 5.37
C GLU A 159 -29.10 0.82 6.31
N GLY A 160 -28.39 -0.19 5.80
CA GLY A 160 -27.84 -1.27 6.62
C GLY A 160 -26.82 -0.80 7.65
N ILE A 161 -25.97 0.18 7.29
CA ILE A 161 -25.06 0.84 8.26
C ILE A 161 -25.88 1.51 9.37
N ILE A 162 -26.88 2.32 9.00
CA ILE A 162 -27.73 3.07 9.94
C ILE A 162 -28.48 2.11 10.86
N GLN A 163 -29.08 1.06 10.31
CA GLN A 163 -29.78 0.04 11.09
C GLN A 163 -28.85 -0.73 12.02
N GLY A 164 -27.63 -1.03 11.57
CA GLY A 164 -26.59 -1.63 12.40
C GLY A 164 -26.31 -0.79 13.64
N TRP A 165 -26.09 0.51 13.45
CA TRP A 165 -25.87 1.44 14.56
C TRP A 165 -27.09 1.62 15.46
N ALA A 166 -28.28 1.83 14.89
CA ALA A 166 -29.52 2.03 15.66
C ALA A 166 -29.82 0.83 16.58
N ASN A 167 -29.53 -0.39 16.12
CA ASN A 167 -29.77 -1.60 16.90
C ASN A 167 -28.71 -1.86 17.98
N ARG A 168 -27.56 -1.18 17.96
CA ARG A 168 -26.52 -1.35 19.00
C ARG A 168 -26.88 -0.71 20.33
N LYS A 169 -27.79 0.28 20.34
CA LYS A 169 -28.21 1.02 21.54
C LYS A 169 -27.02 1.50 22.40
N VAL A 170 -25.96 1.99 21.75
CA VAL A 170 -24.82 2.68 22.41
C VAL A 170 -25.13 4.15 22.58
#